data_AF-A0A562SKB8-F1
#
_entry.id   AF-A0A562SKB8-F1
#
_cell.length_a   1.000
_cell.length_b   1.000
_cell.length_c   1.000
_cell.angle_alpha   90.00
_cell.angle_beta   90.00
_cell.angle_gamma   90.00
#
_symmetry.space_group_name_H-M   'P 1'
#
loop_
_entity.id
_entity.type
_entity.pdbx_description
1 polymer ?
#
loop_
_entity_poly.entity_id
_entity_poly.type
_entity_poly.pdbx_seq_one_letter_code
_entity_poly.pdbx_strand_id
1 'polypeptide(L)'
;MRPVLLLLLLISTFFNNGYACLNGEIKELKDGTGVYEDKPGNVPYGHMFYSDETFQKALKRFDSLYKTTKDLDYLSDQGLLLILLKRYQEAINLYLELERIKPNRYSTASNLGTAYELIGQNENALKWIQKAVAINPRSHNHSEWIHVKILEAKIKGEQFYNTAFLLNTDFGSDLLPNSTLKKIQLTKLLNALYYQLNERVSFVKPKEKIIAQLLFDLGNVAFLLGNLDDAVTDYELAKKYGFSGQLIESRIKEASRLHKLPAEGLKKVVKTRVKPDYTTAIIAVAAAVILLVILNIKKQKVKN
;
A
#
# COMPACT_ATOMS: atom_id res chain seq x y z
N MET A 1 48.67 21.49 26.13
CA MET A 1 47.64 20.51 26.56
C MET A 1 46.27 20.94 26.03
N ARG A 2 45.70 20.21 25.07
CA ARG A 2 44.24 20.06 24.83
C ARG A 2 43.74 18.90 25.75
N PRO A 3 42.44 18.65 26.04
CA PRO A 3 41.18 18.89 25.28
C PRO A 3 40.02 19.46 26.16
N VAL A 4 38.81 19.81 25.70
CA VAL A 4 37.60 18.98 25.34
C VAL A 4 36.52 19.99 24.85
N LEU A 5 36.14 19.99 23.56
CA LEU A 5 34.88 19.45 22.99
C LEU A 5 33.56 19.94 23.63
N LEU A 6 32.82 20.84 22.96
CA LEU A 6 31.34 20.83 22.99
C LEU A 6 30.77 21.57 21.75
N LEU A 7 30.69 20.78 20.69
CA LEU A 7 29.65 20.72 19.65
C LEU A 7 28.63 21.88 19.64
N LEU A 8 28.79 22.81 18.69
CA LEU A 8 27.70 23.66 18.22
C LEU A 8 26.65 22.76 17.55
N LEU A 9 25.50 22.64 18.20
CA LEU A 9 24.30 22.02 17.64
C LEU A 9 23.82 22.87 16.44
N LEU A 10 24.18 22.42 15.24
CA LEU A 10 23.48 22.75 14.00
C LEU A 10 22.05 22.19 14.09
N ILE A 11 21.16 22.94 14.75
CA ILE A 11 19.72 22.82 14.53
C ILE A 11 19.38 23.77 13.38
N SER A 12 19.86 23.45 12.19
CA SER A 12 19.30 24.01 10.96
C SER A 12 18.39 22.95 10.35
N THR A 13 17.14 22.98 10.81
CA THR A 13 15.96 22.74 9.97
C THR A 13 16.08 21.56 8.99
N PHE A 14 15.86 20.34 9.46
CA PHE A 14 15.17 19.35 8.63
C PHE A 14 13.68 19.70 8.55
N PHE A 15 13.37 20.85 7.95
CA PHE A 15 12.10 21.02 7.26
C PHE A 15 12.27 20.37 5.89
N ASN A 16 12.24 19.04 5.85
CA ASN A 16 11.91 18.33 4.61
C ASN A 16 10.42 18.52 4.36
N ASN A 17 10.04 19.74 3.96
CA ASN A 17 8.76 19.98 3.34
C ASN A 17 8.82 19.36 1.94
N GLY A 18 8.10 18.25 1.80
CA GLY A 18 7.22 18.02 0.66
C GLY A 18 7.79 18.30 -0.73
N TYR A 19 8.69 17.43 -1.19
CA TYR A 19 8.55 16.91 -2.54
C TYR A 19 8.22 15.43 -2.41
N ALA A 20 6.93 15.14 -2.22
CA ALA A 20 6.42 13.86 -2.68
C ALA A 20 6.63 13.89 -4.21
N CYS A 21 7.67 13.21 -4.68
CA CYS A 21 7.82 12.92 -6.09
C CYS A 21 6.59 12.10 -6.50
N LEU A 22 5.56 12.78 -7.00
CA LEU A 22 4.38 12.19 -7.63
C LEU A 22 4.75 11.75 -9.05
N ASN A 23 5.79 10.92 -9.15
CA ASN A 23 6.01 10.13 -10.35
C ASN A 23 5.24 8.83 -10.13
N GLY A 24 4.47 8.39 -11.12
CA GLY A 24 3.86 7.08 -11.10
C GLY A 24 4.91 5.99 -10.87
N GLU A 25 4.50 4.85 -10.32
CA GLU A 25 5.41 3.72 -10.22
C GLU A 25 5.76 3.22 -11.62
N ILE A 26 7.05 3.13 -11.90
CA ILE A 26 7.56 2.53 -13.12
C ILE A 26 8.17 1.19 -12.72
N LYS A 27 7.75 0.13 -13.40
CA LYS A 27 8.36 -1.18 -13.27
C LYS A 27 9.21 -1.48 -14.48
N GLU A 28 10.49 -1.73 -14.25
CA GLU A 28 11.41 -2.25 -15.24
C GLU A 28 11.88 -3.65 -14.85
N LEU A 29 12.18 -4.47 -15.86
CA LEU A 29 12.87 -5.75 -15.74
C LEU A 29 14.38 -5.52 -15.65
N LYS A 30 15.12 -6.57 -15.30
CA LYS A 30 16.57 -6.51 -15.14
C LYS A 30 17.32 -6.10 -16.41
N ASP A 31 16.76 -6.36 -17.59
CA ASP A 31 17.34 -5.93 -18.87
C ASP A 31 16.95 -4.50 -19.29
N GLY A 32 16.24 -3.76 -18.42
CA GLY A 32 15.73 -2.41 -18.70
C GLY A 32 14.42 -2.39 -19.48
N THR A 33 13.76 -3.53 -19.69
CA THR A 33 12.43 -3.54 -20.34
C THR A 33 11.39 -2.94 -19.42
N GLY A 34 10.69 -1.91 -19.87
CA GLY A 34 9.51 -1.37 -19.20
C GLY A 34 8.36 -2.39 -19.14
N VAL A 35 7.74 -2.52 -17.98
CA VAL A 35 6.62 -3.44 -17.70
C VAL A 35 5.31 -2.68 -17.57
N TYR A 36 5.30 -1.64 -16.75
CA TYR A 36 4.19 -0.71 -16.64
C TYR A 36 4.65 0.65 -16.10
N GLU A 37 3.80 1.64 -16.33
CA GLU A 37 3.84 2.94 -15.66
C GLU A 37 2.47 3.20 -15.03
N ASP A 38 2.45 3.62 -13.76
CA ASP A 38 1.22 3.94 -13.05
C ASP A 38 0.85 5.40 -13.22
N LYS A 39 -0.45 5.70 -13.09
CA LYS A 39 -0.88 7.10 -12.97
C LYS A 39 -0.45 7.63 -11.60
N PRO A 40 0.04 8.89 -11.50
CA PRO A 40 0.33 9.49 -10.21
C PRO A 40 -0.98 9.69 -9.42
N GLY A 41 -0.94 9.47 -8.11
CA GLY A 41 -2.07 9.67 -7.20
C GLY A 41 -2.29 8.49 -6.25
N ASN A 42 -3.42 8.49 -5.54
CA ASN A 42 -3.79 7.43 -4.60
C ASN A 42 -5.02 6.63 -5.04
N VAL A 43 -5.48 6.85 -6.27
CA VAL A 43 -6.62 6.12 -6.85
C VAL A 43 -6.09 4.94 -7.66
N PRO A 44 -6.50 3.69 -7.35
CA PRO A 44 -6.00 2.50 -8.01
C PRO A 44 -6.68 2.31 -9.37
N TYR A 45 -6.10 2.91 -10.41
CA TYR A 45 -6.57 2.76 -11.80
C TYR A 45 -6.08 1.48 -12.49
N GLY A 46 -5.16 0.77 -11.85
CA GLY A 46 -4.42 -0.33 -12.44
C GLY A 46 -3.18 0.14 -13.18
N HIS A 47 -2.30 -0.82 -13.43
CA HIS A 47 -1.06 -0.65 -14.15
C HIS A 47 -1.31 -0.40 -15.64
N MET A 48 -0.64 0.59 -16.21
CA MET A 48 -0.61 0.77 -17.66
C MET A 48 0.52 -0.07 -18.23
N PHE A 49 0.22 -1.34 -18.51
CA PHE A 49 1.22 -2.28 -19.06
C PHE A 49 1.70 -1.88 -20.46
N TYR A 50 2.98 -2.10 -20.72
CA TYR A 50 3.52 -2.05 -22.09
C TYR A 50 2.95 -3.21 -22.92
N SER A 51 3.10 -3.14 -24.24
CA SER A 51 2.47 -4.08 -25.17
C SER A 51 3.01 -5.52 -25.04
N ASP A 52 2.15 -6.49 -25.37
CA ASP A 52 2.55 -7.90 -25.48
C ASP A 52 3.75 -8.09 -26.42
N GLU A 53 3.88 -7.27 -27.47
CA GLU A 53 5.05 -7.30 -28.37
C GLU A 53 6.35 -6.98 -27.62
N THR A 54 6.34 -5.98 -26.73
CA THR A 54 7.49 -5.64 -25.88
C THR A 54 7.85 -6.81 -24.98
N PHE A 55 6.85 -7.46 -24.36
CA PHE A 55 7.07 -8.63 -23.51
C PHE A 55 7.63 -9.82 -24.29
N GLN A 56 7.10 -10.09 -25.48
CA GLN A 56 7.59 -11.17 -26.35
C GLN A 56 9.03 -10.93 -26.83
N LYS A 57 9.39 -9.67 -27.12
CA LYS A 57 10.79 -9.30 -27.44
C LYS A 57 11.72 -9.54 -26.25
N ALA A 58 11.31 -9.17 -25.04
CA ALA A 58 12.09 -9.42 -23.83
C ALA A 58 12.27 -10.92 -23.55
N LEU A 59 11.21 -11.72 -23.66
CA LEU A 59 11.26 -13.18 -23.50
C LEU A 59 12.29 -13.84 -24.42
N LYS A 60 12.36 -13.44 -25.70
CA LYS A 60 13.36 -13.97 -26.66
C LYS A 60 14.80 -13.68 -26.24
N ARG A 61 15.05 -12.58 -25.53
CA ARG A 61 16.40 -12.20 -25.07
C ARG A 61 16.80 -12.94 -23.79
N PHE A 62 15.85 -13.26 -22.92
CA PHE A 62 16.11 -13.87 -21.61
C PHE A 62 16.80 -15.24 -21.70
N ASP A 63 16.47 -16.07 -22.69
CA ASP A 63 17.16 -17.34 -22.91
C ASP A 63 18.67 -17.16 -23.09
N SER A 64 19.06 -16.20 -23.91
CA SER A 64 20.48 -15.87 -24.16
C SER A 64 21.14 -15.24 -22.94
N LEU A 65 20.45 -14.29 -22.28
CA LEU A 65 20.96 -13.61 -21.09
C LEU A 65 21.20 -14.60 -19.93
N TYR A 66 20.25 -15.49 -19.67
CA TYR A 66 20.40 -16.52 -18.65
C TYR A 66 21.51 -17.53 -18.99
N LYS A 67 21.62 -17.97 -20.25
CA LYS A 67 22.68 -18.91 -20.66
C LYS A 67 24.08 -18.36 -20.36
N THR A 68 24.29 -17.06 -20.61
CA THR A 68 25.57 -16.39 -20.42
C THR A 68 25.84 -16.02 -18.96
N THR A 69 24.84 -15.51 -18.24
CA THR A 69 25.04 -14.95 -16.89
C THR A 69 24.76 -15.94 -15.76
N LYS A 70 23.93 -16.96 -16.02
CA LYS A 70 23.31 -17.84 -15.00
C LYS A 70 22.56 -17.06 -13.91
N ASP A 71 22.14 -15.84 -14.20
CA ASP A 71 21.44 -14.98 -13.26
C ASP A 71 19.96 -15.33 -13.21
N LEU A 72 19.52 -15.83 -12.06
CA LEU A 72 18.14 -16.31 -11.84
C LEU A 72 17.10 -15.19 -11.89
N ASP A 73 17.50 -13.92 -11.80
CA ASP A 73 16.56 -12.81 -11.93
C ASP A 73 15.98 -12.73 -13.35
N TYR A 74 16.72 -13.13 -14.40
CA TYR A 74 16.14 -13.21 -15.75
C TYR A 74 15.03 -14.26 -15.87
N LEU A 75 15.19 -15.41 -15.20
CA LEU A 75 14.11 -16.40 -15.11
C LEU A 75 12.95 -15.89 -14.26
N SER A 76 13.25 -15.11 -13.20
CA SER A 76 12.24 -14.48 -12.36
C SER A 76 11.41 -13.46 -13.15
N ASP A 77 12.04 -12.67 -14.01
CA ASP A 77 11.40 -11.69 -14.90
C ASP A 77 10.65 -12.37 -16.04
N GLN A 78 11.19 -13.46 -16.60
CA GLN A 78 10.49 -14.33 -17.55
C GLN A 78 9.16 -14.82 -16.95
N GLY A 79 9.16 -15.30 -15.71
CA GLY A 79 7.94 -15.73 -15.02
C GLY A 79 6.91 -14.61 -14.86
N LEU A 80 7.35 -13.38 -14.62
CA LEU A 80 6.46 -12.23 -14.50
C LEU A 80 5.81 -11.92 -15.86
N LEU A 81 6.59 -11.92 -16.93
CA LEU A 81 6.07 -11.73 -18.28
C LEU A 81 5.10 -12.84 -18.70
N LEU A 82 5.35 -14.08 -18.29
CA LEU A 82 4.41 -15.19 -18.51
C LEU A 82 3.08 -14.95 -17.80
N ILE A 83 3.08 -14.39 -16.58
CA ILE A 83 1.85 -13.97 -15.87
C ILE A 83 1.11 -12.89 -16.66
N LEU A 84 1.82 -11.84 -17.11
CA LEU A 84 1.20 -10.73 -17.86
C LEU A 84 0.61 -11.19 -19.20
N LEU A 85 1.27 -12.14 -19.86
CA LEU A 85 0.79 -12.81 -21.08
C LEU A 85 -0.26 -13.90 -20.80
N LYS A 86 -0.73 -14.03 -19.55
CA LYS A 86 -1.75 -14.99 -19.10
C LYS A 86 -1.36 -16.47 -19.28
N ARG A 87 -0.06 -16.75 -19.39
CA ARG A 87 0.54 -18.09 -19.46
C ARG A 87 0.83 -18.60 -18.05
N TYR A 88 -0.22 -18.64 -17.21
CA TYR A 88 -0.08 -18.84 -15.77
C TYR A 88 0.55 -20.19 -15.38
N GLN A 89 0.16 -21.27 -16.05
CA GLN A 89 0.71 -22.61 -15.74
C GLN A 89 2.22 -22.69 -16.05
N GLU A 90 2.67 -22.03 -17.12
CA GLU A 90 4.09 -21.96 -17.46
C GLU A 90 4.87 -21.13 -16.44
N ALA A 91 4.29 -20.00 -15.98
CA ALA A 91 4.87 -19.21 -14.90
C ALA A 91 5.00 -20.02 -13.60
N ILE A 92 3.96 -20.79 -13.23
CA ILE A 92 3.98 -21.66 -12.05
C ILE A 92 5.10 -22.69 -12.17
N ASN A 93 5.20 -23.40 -13.30
CA ASN A 93 6.23 -24.41 -13.51
C ASN A 93 7.65 -23.81 -13.40
N LEU A 94 7.87 -22.65 -14.02
CA LEU A 94 9.15 -21.94 -13.97
C LEU A 94 9.50 -21.49 -12.54
N TYR A 95 8.53 -20.95 -11.80
CA TYR A 95 8.80 -20.51 -10.43
C TYR A 95 8.99 -21.68 -9.45
N LEU A 96 8.31 -22.81 -9.65
CA LEU A 96 8.58 -24.04 -8.89
C LEU A 96 10.00 -24.56 -9.15
N GLU A 97 10.48 -24.47 -10.39
CA GLU A 97 11.87 -24.79 -10.72
C GLU A 97 12.84 -23.80 -10.04
N LEU A 98 12.55 -22.49 -10.09
CA LEU A 98 13.36 -21.47 -9.41
C LEU A 98 13.44 -21.70 -7.90
N GLU A 99 12.34 -22.08 -7.26
CA GLU A 99 12.32 -22.42 -5.84
C GLU A 99 13.17 -23.67 -5.54
N ARG A 100 13.21 -24.66 -6.45
CA ARG A 100 14.09 -25.83 -6.33
C ARG A 100 15.57 -25.46 -6.48
N ILE A 101 15.91 -24.55 -7.39
CA ILE A 101 17.29 -24.10 -7.64
C ILE A 101 17.79 -23.20 -6.50
N LYS A 102 16.99 -22.21 -6.11
CA LYS A 102 17.30 -21.25 -5.06
C LYS A 102 16.07 -21.01 -4.19
N PRO A 103 15.91 -21.78 -3.11
CA PRO A 103 14.74 -21.68 -2.25
C PRO A 103 14.69 -20.36 -1.48
N ASN A 104 13.50 -20.03 -0.96
CA ASN A 104 13.26 -18.89 -0.07
C ASN A 104 13.57 -17.52 -0.69
N ARG A 105 13.37 -17.37 -2.00
CA ARG A 105 13.35 -16.05 -2.64
C ARG A 105 11.97 -15.42 -2.47
N TYR A 106 11.94 -14.20 -1.95
CA TYR A 106 10.71 -13.42 -1.82
C TYR A 106 9.93 -13.34 -3.14
N SER A 107 10.59 -12.92 -4.22
CA SER A 107 9.97 -12.73 -5.54
C SER A 107 9.42 -14.02 -6.14
N THR A 108 10.10 -15.15 -5.92
CA THR A 108 9.61 -16.47 -6.36
C THR A 108 8.34 -16.84 -5.60
N ALA A 109 8.34 -16.70 -4.27
CA ALA A 109 7.17 -17.02 -3.44
C ALA A 109 5.98 -16.10 -3.75
N SER A 110 6.19 -14.78 -3.89
CA SER A 110 5.12 -13.83 -4.20
C SER A 110 4.51 -14.12 -5.58
N ASN A 111 5.33 -14.34 -6.60
CA ASN A 111 4.85 -14.54 -7.95
C ASN A 111 4.20 -15.92 -8.14
N LEU A 112 4.63 -16.96 -7.41
CA LEU A 112 3.88 -18.21 -7.32
C LEU A 112 2.50 -17.98 -6.72
N GLY A 113 2.43 -17.24 -5.61
CA GLY A 113 1.17 -16.90 -4.96
C GLY A 113 0.19 -16.21 -5.91
N THR A 114 0.66 -15.17 -6.60
CA THR A 114 -0.12 -14.44 -7.61
C THR A 114 -0.54 -15.34 -8.77
N ALA A 115 0.36 -16.16 -9.31
CA ALA A 115 0.02 -17.05 -10.42
C ALA A 115 -1.03 -18.11 -10.02
N TYR A 116 -0.95 -18.66 -8.81
CA TYR A 116 -1.98 -19.56 -8.27
C TYR A 116 -3.31 -18.85 -8.03
N GLU A 117 -3.30 -17.60 -7.53
CA GLU A 117 -4.52 -16.80 -7.36
C GLU A 117 -5.23 -16.60 -8.70
N LEU A 118 -4.48 -16.26 -9.75
CA LEU A 118 -5.01 -15.97 -11.09
C LEU A 118 -5.64 -17.20 -11.78
N ILE A 119 -5.27 -18.42 -11.39
CA ILE A 119 -5.93 -19.65 -11.84
C ILE A 119 -6.98 -20.18 -10.85
N GLY A 120 -7.31 -19.42 -9.80
CA GLY A 120 -8.34 -19.74 -8.83
C GLY A 120 -7.94 -20.74 -7.75
N GLN A 121 -6.66 -21.13 -7.65
CA GLN A 121 -6.17 -22.03 -6.61
C GLN A 121 -5.81 -21.26 -5.33
N ASN A 122 -6.82 -20.73 -4.65
CA ASN A 122 -6.65 -19.78 -3.55
C ASN A 122 -5.89 -20.36 -2.34
N GLU A 123 -6.01 -21.65 -2.04
CA GLU A 123 -5.28 -22.30 -0.95
C GLU A 123 -3.77 -22.35 -1.22
N ASN A 124 -3.39 -22.69 -2.47
CA ASN A 124 -1.99 -22.66 -2.90
C ASN A 124 -1.46 -21.23 -2.93
N ALA A 125 -2.26 -20.29 -3.45
CA ALA A 125 -1.93 -18.88 -3.42
C ALA A 125 -1.64 -18.40 -2.00
N LEU A 126 -2.52 -18.71 -1.04
CA LEU A 126 -2.40 -18.29 0.35
C LEU A 126 -1.11 -18.83 0.97
N LYS A 127 -0.81 -20.12 0.76
CA LYS A 127 0.43 -20.74 1.24
C LYS A 127 1.67 -20.01 0.73
N TRP A 128 1.72 -19.69 -0.56
CA TRP A 128 2.88 -19.03 -1.17
C TRP A 128 3.02 -17.56 -0.77
N ILE A 129 1.91 -16.82 -0.69
CA ILE A 129 1.92 -15.44 -0.20
C ILE A 129 2.32 -15.38 1.27
N GLN A 130 1.81 -16.27 2.13
CA GLN A 130 2.24 -16.35 3.53
C GLN A 130 3.75 -16.63 3.65
N LYS A 131 4.29 -17.52 2.80
CA LYS A 131 5.74 -17.73 2.72
C LYS A 131 6.48 -16.47 2.28
N ALA A 132 5.97 -15.75 1.28
CA ALA A 132 6.56 -14.48 0.82
C ALA A 132 6.61 -13.44 1.96
N VAL A 133 5.50 -13.26 2.68
CA VAL A 133 5.40 -12.37 3.86
C VAL A 133 6.39 -12.76 4.95
N ALA A 134 6.56 -14.06 5.22
CA ALA A 134 7.52 -14.54 6.20
C ALA A 134 8.98 -14.24 5.81
N ILE A 135 9.30 -14.29 4.50
CA ILE A 135 10.63 -13.98 3.98
C ILE A 135 10.91 -12.47 4.02
N ASN A 136 9.95 -11.65 3.59
CA ASN A 136 10.08 -10.19 3.59
C ASN A 136 8.76 -9.51 4.01
N PRO A 137 8.60 -9.18 5.30
CA PRO A 137 7.40 -8.52 5.80
C PRO A 137 7.19 -7.09 5.29
N ARG A 138 8.21 -6.48 4.65
CA ARG A 138 8.18 -5.09 4.17
C ARG A 138 7.93 -4.97 2.67
N SER A 139 7.75 -6.10 1.97
CA SER A 139 7.49 -6.10 0.53
C SER A 139 6.16 -5.44 0.17
N HIS A 140 6.03 -5.03 -1.11
CA HIS A 140 4.92 -4.21 -1.64
C HIS A 140 4.54 -3.08 -0.67
N ASN A 141 5.53 -2.38 -0.12
CA ASN A 141 5.31 -1.27 0.81
C ASN A 141 4.49 -1.66 2.06
N HIS A 142 4.77 -2.86 2.63
CA HIS A 142 4.13 -3.39 3.83
C HIS A 142 2.64 -3.74 3.65
N SER A 143 2.22 -4.09 2.43
CA SER A 143 0.80 -4.28 2.09
C SER A 143 0.34 -5.73 1.92
N GLU A 144 1.26 -6.70 1.83
CA GLU A 144 0.94 -8.12 1.57
C GLU A 144 0.02 -8.77 2.61
N TRP A 145 -0.10 -8.21 3.82
CA TRP A 145 -1.07 -8.71 4.79
C TRP A 145 -2.53 -8.58 4.30
N ILE A 146 -2.84 -7.59 3.44
CA ILE A 146 -4.16 -7.46 2.80
C ILE A 146 -4.33 -8.57 1.76
N HIS A 147 -3.29 -8.93 1.00
CA HIS A 147 -3.32 -10.07 0.08
C HIS A 147 -3.73 -11.35 0.81
N VAL A 148 -3.06 -11.62 1.93
CA VAL A 148 -3.39 -12.76 2.81
C VAL A 148 -4.87 -12.72 3.20
N LYS A 149 -5.38 -11.56 3.62
CA LYS A 149 -6.80 -11.42 4.02
C LYS A 149 -7.78 -11.60 2.86
N ILE A 150 -7.44 -11.14 1.66
CA ILE A 150 -8.23 -11.38 0.45
C ILE A 150 -8.33 -12.88 0.18
N LEU A 151 -7.21 -13.61 0.20
CA LEU A 151 -7.18 -15.05 -0.05
C LEU A 151 -7.90 -15.84 1.05
N GLU A 152 -7.69 -15.48 2.31
CA GLU A 152 -8.45 -16.07 3.44
C GLU A 152 -9.95 -15.85 3.27
N ALA A 153 -10.38 -14.66 2.85
CA ALA A 153 -11.78 -14.37 2.61
C ALA A 153 -12.33 -15.24 1.46
N LYS A 154 -11.61 -15.30 0.32
CA LYS A 154 -12.01 -16.12 -0.85
C LYS A 154 -12.21 -17.59 -0.47
N ILE A 155 -11.34 -18.14 0.36
CA ILE A 155 -11.42 -19.54 0.83
C ILE A 155 -12.61 -19.73 1.77
N LYS A 156 -12.86 -18.78 2.67
CA LYS A 156 -13.91 -18.90 3.69
C LYS A 156 -15.32 -18.55 3.20
N GLY A 157 -15.43 -17.82 2.10
CA GLY A 157 -16.69 -17.46 1.46
C GLY A 157 -17.13 -16.02 1.73
N GLU A 158 -18.19 -15.61 1.03
CA GLU A 158 -18.61 -14.21 0.89
C GLU A 158 -18.98 -13.51 2.20
N GLN A 159 -19.39 -14.25 3.25
CA GLN A 159 -19.70 -13.64 4.55
C GLN A 159 -18.49 -12.92 5.17
N PHE A 160 -17.27 -13.21 4.70
CA PHE A 160 -16.03 -12.57 5.13
C PHE A 160 -15.62 -11.35 4.26
N TYR A 161 -16.43 -10.97 3.26
CA TYR A 161 -16.12 -9.85 2.37
C TYR A 161 -16.58 -8.53 2.99
N ASN A 162 -16.04 -8.21 4.16
CA ASN A 162 -16.40 -7.03 4.94
C ASN A 162 -15.17 -6.37 5.57
N THR A 163 -15.26 -5.07 5.86
CA THR A 163 -14.17 -4.24 6.41
C THR A 163 -13.55 -4.86 7.67
N ALA A 164 -14.37 -5.38 8.59
CA ALA A 164 -13.92 -5.92 9.85
C ALA A 164 -12.99 -7.13 9.66
N PHE A 165 -13.35 -8.05 8.77
CA PHE A 165 -12.50 -9.20 8.46
C PHE A 165 -11.26 -8.79 7.66
N LEU A 166 -11.44 -8.01 6.59
CA LEU A 166 -10.39 -7.70 5.63
C LEU A 166 -9.31 -6.79 6.22
N LEU A 167 -9.70 -5.83 7.06
CA LEU A 167 -8.82 -4.74 7.52
C LEU A 167 -8.69 -4.65 9.04
N ASN A 168 -9.46 -5.44 9.80
CA ASN A 168 -9.48 -5.38 11.27
C ASN A 168 -9.74 -3.96 11.80
N THR A 169 -10.67 -3.26 11.14
CA THR A 169 -11.14 -1.92 11.52
C THR A 169 -12.61 -1.78 11.10
N ASP A 170 -13.23 -0.70 11.53
CA ASP A 170 -14.56 -0.28 11.08
C ASP A 170 -14.51 1.21 10.72
N PHE A 171 -15.31 1.60 9.72
CA PHE A 171 -15.50 2.99 9.31
C PHE A 171 -16.89 3.54 9.67
N GLY A 172 -17.69 2.75 10.38
CA GLY A 172 -19.05 3.07 10.78
C GLY A 172 -20.06 3.03 9.64
N SER A 173 -21.33 3.08 9.98
CA SER A 173 -22.47 3.09 9.05
C SER A 173 -23.12 4.46 8.87
N ASP A 174 -22.56 5.50 9.48
CA ASP A 174 -23.08 6.87 9.39
C ASP A 174 -22.74 7.53 8.05
N LEU A 175 -23.43 8.65 7.77
CA LEU A 175 -23.19 9.49 6.58
C LEU A 175 -21.71 9.83 6.39
N LEU A 176 -21.00 10.16 7.48
CA LEU A 176 -19.57 10.42 7.47
C LEU A 176 -18.83 9.21 8.04
N PRO A 177 -17.76 8.72 7.38
CA PRO A 177 -16.94 7.69 7.98
C PRO A 177 -16.27 8.22 9.26
N ASN A 178 -16.00 7.32 10.19
CA ASN A 178 -15.24 7.58 11.41
C ASN A 178 -14.22 6.45 11.63
N SER A 179 -13.17 6.68 12.41
CA SER A 179 -12.24 5.59 12.73
C SER A 179 -11.55 5.79 14.07
N THR A 180 -11.31 4.67 14.76
CA THR A 180 -10.47 4.64 15.96
C THR A 180 -8.98 4.70 15.66
N LEU A 181 -8.58 4.62 14.37
CA LEU A 181 -7.20 4.71 13.93
C LEU A 181 -6.69 6.15 14.01
N LYS A 182 -5.40 6.30 14.31
CA LYS A 182 -4.70 7.59 14.23
C LYS A 182 -4.41 7.94 12.76
N LYS A 183 -4.20 9.23 12.47
CA LYS A 183 -3.83 9.71 11.12
C LYS A 183 -2.68 8.92 10.49
N ILE A 184 -1.61 8.66 11.23
CA ILE A 184 -0.47 7.87 10.73
C ILE A 184 -0.82 6.42 10.37
N GLN A 185 -1.77 5.81 11.10
CA GLN A 185 -2.24 4.46 10.81
C GLN A 185 -3.15 4.47 9.57
N LEU A 186 -4.01 5.48 9.42
CA LEU A 186 -4.82 5.70 8.23
C LEU A 186 -3.96 5.92 6.99
N THR A 187 -2.87 6.71 7.06
CA THR A 187 -1.95 6.88 5.93
C THR A 187 -1.28 5.57 5.52
N LYS A 188 -0.85 4.76 6.50
CA LYS A 188 -0.30 3.42 6.19
C LYS A 188 -1.34 2.50 5.56
N LEU A 189 -2.58 2.54 6.05
CA LEU A 189 -3.68 1.76 5.51
C LEU A 189 -4.07 2.22 4.10
N LEU A 190 -4.10 3.53 3.84
CA LEU A 190 -4.31 4.12 2.51
C LEU A 190 -3.31 3.54 1.51
N ASN A 191 -2.01 3.63 1.84
CA ASN A 191 -0.95 3.13 0.98
C ASN A 191 -1.11 1.62 0.75
N ALA A 192 -1.33 0.84 1.82
CA ALA A 192 -1.48 -0.61 1.69
C ALA A 192 -2.68 -1.01 0.82
N LEU A 193 -3.82 -0.35 1.00
CA LEU A 193 -5.01 -0.54 0.17
C LEU A 193 -4.72 -0.16 -1.29
N TYR A 194 -4.14 1.02 -1.53
CA TYR A 194 -3.77 1.47 -2.87
C TYR A 194 -2.91 0.43 -3.59
N TYR A 195 -1.80 0.00 -2.98
CA TYR A 195 -0.89 -0.98 -3.60
C TYR A 195 -1.61 -2.27 -3.98
N GLN A 196 -2.37 -2.84 -3.05
CA GLN A 196 -3.00 -4.14 -3.26
C GLN A 196 -4.21 -4.05 -4.20
N LEU A 197 -4.91 -2.92 -4.22
CA LEU A 197 -5.98 -2.66 -5.19
C LEU A 197 -5.40 -2.41 -6.58
N ASN A 198 -4.34 -1.60 -6.72
CA ASN A 198 -3.76 -1.24 -8.01
C ASN A 198 -3.23 -2.47 -8.76
N GLU A 199 -2.58 -3.39 -8.05
CA GLU A 199 -2.19 -4.69 -8.59
C GLU A 199 -3.41 -5.47 -9.10
N ARG A 200 -4.47 -5.59 -8.30
CA ARG A 200 -5.62 -6.45 -8.62
C ARG A 200 -6.53 -5.91 -9.71
N VAL A 201 -6.83 -4.62 -9.72
CA VAL A 201 -7.68 -4.01 -10.75
C VAL A 201 -7.05 -4.12 -12.15
N SER A 202 -5.74 -4.38 -12.22
CA SER A 202 -5.01 -4.65 -13.47
C SER A 202 -5.37 -6.02 -14.08
N PHE A 203 -5.79 -6.99 -13.26
CA PHE A 203 -6.08 -8.37 -13.69
C PHE A 203 -7.57 -8.74 -13.54
N VAL A 204 -8.27 -8.11 -12.59
CA VAL A 204 -9.64 -8.45 -12.20
C VAL A 204 -10.60 -7.43 -12.77
N LYS A 205 -11.53 -7.87 -13.63
CA LYS A 205 -12.58 -7.01 -14.17
C LYS A 205 -13.79 -6.94 -13.23
N PRO A 206 -14.54 -5.81 -13.20
CA PRO A 206 -15.85 -5.78 -12.56
C PRO A 206 -16.80 -6.87 -13.09
N LYS A 207 -17.66 -7.46 -12.27
CA LYS A 207 -17.87 -7.22 -10.82
C LYS A 207 -17.02 -8.17 -9.96
N GLU A 208 -16.45 -7.66 -8.88
CA GLU A 208 -15.74 -8.47 -7.88
C GLU A 208 -15.99 -7.90 -6.48
N LYS A 209 -16.64 -8.70 -5.60
CA LYS A 209 -17.21 -8.20 -4.34
C LYS A 209 -16.14 -7.80 -3.33
N ILE A 210 -15.03 -8.54 -3.25
CA ILE A 210 -13.93 -8.17 -2.34
C ILE A 210 -13.29 -6.85 -2.78
N ILE A 211 -13.08 -6.68 -4.09
CA ILE A 211 -12.49 -5.44 -4.65
C ILE A 211 -13.44 -4.27 -4.45
N ALA A 212 -14.75 -4.47 -4.66
CA ALA A 212 -15.78 -3.49 -4.37
C ALA A 212 -15.76 -3.03 -2.89
N GLN A 213 -15.67 -3.97 -1.95
CA GLN A 213 -15.57 -3.66 -0.52
C GLN A 213 -14.28 -2.88 -0.19
N LEU A 214 -13.13 -3.32 -0.69
CA LEU A 214 -11.84 -2.67 -0.42
C LEU A 214 -11.73 -1.27 -1.05
N LEU A 215 -12.31 -1.06 -2.24
CA LEU A 215 -12.41 0.28 -2.85
C LEU A 215 -13.30 1.21 -2.02
N PHE A 216 -14.41 0.70 -1.48
CA PHE A 216 -15.25 1.48 -0.57
C PHE A 216 -14.48 1.84 0.71
N ASP A 217 -13.71 0.90 1.25
CA ASP A 217 -12.85 1.13 2.41
C ASP A 217 -11.72 2.14 2.11
N LEU A 218 -11.13 2.08 0.92
CA LEU A 218 -10.15 3.08 0.46
C LEU A 218 -10.76 4.48 0.42
N GLY A 219 -11.97 4.62 -0.13
CA GLY A 219 -12.71 5.87 -0.12
C GLY A 219 -12.98 6.41 1.29
N ASN A 220 -13.30 5.53 2.25
CA ASN A 220 -13.46 5.90 3.66
C ASN A 220 -12.15 6.43 4.25
N VAL A 221 -11.02 5.78 3.97
CA VAL A 221 -9.70 6.20 4.45
C VAL A 221 -9.29 7.53 3.82
N ALA A 222 -9.44 7.68 2.50
CA ALA A 222 -9.17 8.92 1.78
C ALA A 222 -10.00 10.08 2.35
N PHE A 223 -11.29 9.84 2.62
CA PHE A 223 -12.17 10.82 3.26
C PHE A 223 -11.63 11.25 4.62
N LEU A 224 -11.27 10.29 5.48
CA LEU A 224 -10.74 10.55 6.83
C LEU A 224 -9.36 11.23 6.84
N LEU A 225 -8.63 11.19 5.73
CA LEU A 225 -7.40 11.92 5.53
C LEU A 225 -7.60 13.32 4.92
N GLY A 226 -8.83 13.62 4.49
CA GLY A 226 -9.20 14.88 3.85
C GLY A 226 -9.01 14.90 2.33
N ASN A 227 -8.69 13.76 1.72
CA ASN A 227 -8.51 13.62 0.27
C ASN A 227 -9.86 13.33 -0.39
N LEU A 228 -10.73 14.35 -0.45
CA LEU A 228 -12.12 14.15 -0.85
C LEU A 228 -12.31 13.79 -2.33
N ASP A 229 -11.43 14.25 -3.22
CA ASP A 229 -11.51 13.91 -4.65
C ASP A 229 -11.15 12.44 -4.89
N ASP A 230 -10.07 11.98 -4.26
CA ASP A 230 -9.69 10.56 -4.24
C ASP A 230 -10.86 9.74 -3.65
N ALA A 231 -11.42 10.17 -2.52
CA ALA A 231 -12.53 9.46 -1.86
C ALA A 231 -13.76 9.30 -2.76
N VAL A 232 -14.19 10.36 -3.45
CA VAL A 232 -15.31 10.29 -4.40
C VAL A 232 -14.98 9.31 -5.53
N THR A 233 -13.77 9.39 -6.07
CA THR A 233 -13.33 8.51 -7.16
C THR A 233 -13.28 7.05 -6.73
N ASP A 234 -12.75 6.76 -5.54
CA ASP A 234 -12.67 5.42 -4.98
C ASP A 234 -14.05 4.83 -4.70
N TYR A 235 -15.01 5.62 -4.21
CA TYR A 235 -16.39 5.19 -4.07
C TYR A 235 -17.06 4.88 -5.42
N GLU A 236 -16.84 5.70 -6.45
CA GLU A 236 -17.39 5.41 -7.78
C GLU A 236 -16.75 4.17 -8.41
N LEU A 237 -15.45 3.93 -8.17
CA LEU A 237 -14.82 2.67 -8.52
C LEU A 237 -15.43 1.50 -7.74
N ALA A 238 -15.69 1.65 -6.43
CA ALA A 238 -16.36 0.63 -5.64
C ALA A 238 -17.73 0.27 -6.23
N LYS A 239 -18.53 1.26 -6.63
CA LYS A 239 -19.81 1.06 -7.34
C LYS A 239 -19.64 0.29 -8.64
N LYS A 240 -18.66 0.69 -9.45
CA LYS A 240 -18.31 0.00 -10.70
C LYS A 240 -18.01 -1.48 -10.46
N TYR A 241 -17.28 -1.82 -9.40
CA TYR A 241 -16.95 -3.19 -9.01
C TYR A 241 -18.11 -3.96 -8.34
N GLY A 242 -19.20 -3.28 -7.99
CA GLY A 242 -20.44 -3.88 -7.51
C GLY A 242 -20.81 -3.54 -6.07
N PHE A 243 -20.12 -2.61 -5.42
CA PHE A 243 -20.57 -2.09 -4.13
C PHE A 243 -21.87 -1.31 -4.33
N SER A 244 -22.87 -1.56 -3.49
CA SER A 244 -24.18 -0.94 -3.65
C SER A 244 -24.84 -0.70 -2.30
N GLY A 245 -25.83 0.20 -2.27
CA GLY A 245 -26.58 0.56 -1.07
C GLY A 245 -26.68 2.06 -0.87
N GLN A 246 -27.58 2.49 0.00
CA GLN A 246 -27.82 3.92 0.23
C GLN A 246 -26.61 4.64 0.86
N LEU A 247 -25.79 3.91 1.63
CA LEU A 247 -24.64 4.47 2.34
C LEU A 247 -23.59 5.02 1.37
N ILE A 248 -23.24 4.28 0.32
CA ILE A 248 -22.21 4.72 -0.64
C ILE A 248 -22.68 5.95 -1.43
N GLU A 249 -23.94 5.98 -1.85
CA GLU A 249 -24.51 7.16 -2.54
C GLU A 249 -24.51 8.39 -1.64
N SER A 250 -24.82 8.19 -0.36
CA SER A 250 -24.85 9.26 0.63
C SER A 250 -23.44 9.79 0.92
N ARG A 251 -22.43 8.91 1.01
CA ARG A 251 -21.03 9.27 1.20
C ARG A 251 -20.43 9.99 -0.02
N ILE A 252 -20.75 9.54 -1.23
CA ILE A 252 -20.34 10.23 -2.46
C ILE A 252 -20.89 11.66 -2.47
N LYS A 253 -22.20 11.82 -2.30
CA LYS A 253 -22.87 13.13 -2.30
C LYS A 253 -22.25 14.07 -1.26
N GLU A 254 -22.01 13.58 -0.06
CA GLU A 254 -21.47 14.38 1.03
C GLU A 254 -19.98 14.72 0.82
N ALA A 255 -19.17 13.79 0.34
CA ALA A 255 -17.78 14.06 -0.03
C ALA A 255 -17.69 15.13 -1.13
N SER A 256 -18.51 15.02 -2.18
CA SER A 256 -18.58 16.03 -3.26
C SER A 256 -19.06 17.40 -2.76
N ARG A 257 -19.94 17.44 -1.75
CA ARG A 257 -20.39 18.69 -1.12
C ARG A 257 -19.27 19.33 -0.31
N LEU A 258 -18.58 18.53 0.52
CA LEU A 258 -17.52 19.00 1.42
C LEU A 258 -16.27 19.46 0.66
N HIS A 259 -15.98 18.88 -0.50
CA HIS A 259 -14.87 19.30 -1.37
C HIS A 259 -14.97 20.79 -1.76
N LYS A 260 -16.20 21.35 -1.83
CA LYS A 260 -16.44 22.75 -2.18
C LYS A 260 -16.22 23.72 -1.02
N LEU A 261 -15.97 23.23 0.20
CA LEU A 261 -15.74 24.08 1.37
C LEU A 261 -14.30 24.61 1.41
N PRO A 262 -14.07 25.77 2.04
CA PRO A 262 -12.72 26.22 2.37
C PRO A 262 -11.97 25.20 3.23
N ALA A 263 -10.66 25.09 3.04
CA ALA A 263 -9.81 24.08 3.67
C ALA A 263 -9.92 24.04 5.21
N GLU A 264 -10.10 25.17 5.88
CA GLU A 264 -10.26 25.22 7.35
C GLU A 264 -11.58 24.59 7.84
N GLY A 265 -12.67 24.80 7.09
CA GLY A 265 -13.95 24.13 7.37
C GLY A 265 -13.81 22.62 7.24
N LEU A 266 -13.13 22.16 6.19
CA LEU A 266 -12.87 20.74 5.93
C LEU A 266 -12.02 20.10 7.04
N LYS A 267 -10.91 20.73 7.42
CA LYS A 267 -10.05 20.23 8.51
C LYS A 267 -10.83 20.05 9.80
N LYS A 268 -11.74 20.97 10.14
CA LYS A 268 -12.58 20.87 11.34
C LYS A 268 -13.51 19.66 11.28
N VAL A 269 -14.14 19.41 10.13
CA VAL A 269 -15.01 18.23 9.92
C VAL A 269 -14.22 16.94 10.11
N VAL A 270 -13.10 16.79 9.40
CA VAL A 270 -12.30 15.56 9.39
C VAL A 270 -11.63 15.28 10.74
N LYS A 271 -11.08 16.32 11.40
CA LYS A 271 -10.34 16.17 12.67
C LYS A 271 -11.16 15.54 13.80
N THR A 272 -12.48 15.76 13.80
CA THR A 272 -13.37 15.19 14.84
C THR A 272 -13.68 13.70 14.64
N ARG A 273 -13.28 13.11 13.50
CA ARG A 273 -13.62 11.75 13.09
C ARG A 273 -12.46 10.76 13.13
N VAL A 274 -11.26 11.26 13.42
CA VAL A 274 -10.02 10.48 13.53
C VAL A 274 -9.51 10.58 14.97
N LYS A 275 -8.97 9.48 15.51
CA LYS A 275 -8.40 9.49 16.85
C LYS A 275 -7.29 10.54 16.96
N PRO A 276 -7.36 11.48 17.93
CA PRO A 276 -6.35 12.53 18.08
C PRO A 276 -4.97 11.94 18.37
N ASP A 277 -3.94 12.58 17.82
CA ASP A 277 -2.55 12.25 18.10
C ASP A 277 -1.97 13.26 19.09
N TYR A 278 -1.71 12.81 20.31
CA TYR A 278 -1.11 13.63 21.38
C TYR A 278 0.40 13.47 21.48
N THR A 279 1.05 12.69 20.62
CA THR A 279 2.50 12.41 20.72
C THR A 279 3.34 13.68 20.72
N THR A 280 3.04 14.63 19.83
CA THR A 280 3.75 15.92 19.77
C THR A 280 3.53 16.77 21.02
N ALA A 281 2.30 16.79 21.55
CA ALA A 281 1.99 17.49 22.80
C ALA A 281 2.71 16.85 23.99
N ILE A 282 2.75 15.52 24.07
CA ILE A 282 3.45 14.77 25.12
C ILE A 282 4.97 15.02 25.03
N ILE A 283 5.55 14.98 23.82
CA ILE A 283 6.98 15.28 23.61
C ILE A 283 7.29 16.73 24.00
N ALA A 284 6.44 17.69 23.63
CA ALA A 284 6.62 19.10 23.99
C ALA A 284 6.55 19.32 25.50
N VAL A 285 5.59 18.70 26.18
CA VAL A 285 5.49 18.73 27.65
C VAL A 285 6.72 18.08 28.29
N ALA A 286 7.15 16.92 27.81
CA ALA A 286 8.35 16.26 28.33
C ALA A 286 9.61 17.12 28.14
N ALA A 287 9.79 17.75 26.97
CA ALA A 287 10.89 18.66 26.71
C ALA A 287 10.85 19.90 27.63
N ALA A 288 9.67 20.47 27.87
CA ALA A 288 9.49 21.58 28.79
C ALA A 288 9.84 21.21 30.24
N VAL A 289 9.43 20.01 30.69
CA VAL A 289 9.79 19.49 32.02
C VAL A 289 11.30 19.29 32.15
N ILE A 290 11.95 18.69 31.15
CA ILE A 290 13.41 18.52 31.14
C ILE A 290 14.13 19.87 31.20
N LEU A 291 13.66 20.87 30.44
CA LEU A 291 14.23 22.21 30.46
C LEU A 291 14.12 22.86 31.84
N LEU A 292 12.95 22.75 32.49
CA LEU A 292 12.74 23.27 33.85
C LEU A 292 13.66 22.61 34.87
N VAL A 293 13.87 21.29 34.78
CA VAL A 293 14.80 20.56 35.65
C VAL A 293 16.24 21.05 35.43
N ILE A 294 16.68 21.21 34.17
CA ILE A 294 18.03 21.73 33.85
C ILE A 294 18.23 23.15 34.40
N LEU A 295 17.23 24.02 34.22
CA LEU A 295 17.28 25.40 34.74
C LEU A 295 17.34 25.43 36.27
N ASN A 296 16.60 24.54 36.95
CA ASN A 296 16.63 24.44 38.41
C ASN A 296 18.00 23.95 38.92
N ILE A 297 18.59 22.93 38.28
CA ILE A 297 19.94 22.44 38.63
C ILE A 297 20.99 23.55 38.43
N LYS A 298 20.93 24.30 37.34
CA LYS A 298 21.83 25.43 37.10
C LYS A 298 21.67 26.51 38.18
N LYS A 299 20.43 26.84 38.58
CA LYS A 299 20.15 27.82 39.63
C LYS A 299 20.71 27.41 41.00
N GLN A 300 20.68 26.11 41.32
CA GLN A 300 21.27 25.59 42.56
C GLN A 300 22.81 25.63 42.53
N LYS A 301 23.44 25.35 41.38
CA LYS A 301 24.91 25.43 41.24
C LYS A 301 25.48 26.85 41.30
N VAL A 302 24.69 27.88 41.01
CA VAL A 302 25.12 29.29 41.07
C VAL A 302 24.99 29.86 42.50
N LYS A 303 24.26 29.18 43.39
CA LYS A 303 24.04 29.61 44.78
C LYS A 303 25.01 28.99 45.79
N ASN A 304 25.82 28.04 45.38
CA ASN A 304 26.90 27.42 46.17
C ASN A 304 28.25 27.87 45.62
#